data_AF-A0A923ZG28-F1
#
_entry.id   AF-A0A923ZG28-F1
#
_cell.length_a   1.000
_cell.length_b   1.000
_cell.length_c   1.000
_cell.angle_alpha   90.00
_cell.angle_beta   90.00
_cell.angle_gamma   90.00
#
_symmetry.space_group_name_H-M   'P 1'
#
loop_
_entity.id
_entity.type
_entity.pdbx_description
1 polymer ?
#
loop_
_entity_poly.entity_id
_entity_poly.type
_entity_poly.pdbx_seq_one_letter_code
_entity_poly.pdbx_strand_id
1 'polypeptide(L)'
;RTLTAPLRRWADMVIDTTGLSVTDLRRRIGERLGRSSEGGLTVTIESFGFAGGLPRDADLVFDMRFLANPHWDVALRPLTGEDRAVAAYVGADPAFAPAVDRITDLLLTLLPGYGAEGKAYLTIAIGCTGGRHRSVAVARELHARLTAAGHAPLLVHRDVASTGNDAAILTGAPITGQGSGA
;
A
#
# COMPACT_ATOMS: atom_id res chain seq x y z
N ARG A 1 -35.16 -4.44 -21.58
CA ARG A 1 -35.55 -3.42 -20.56
C ARG A 1 -36.73 -3.86 -19.67
N THR A 2 -37.58 -4.79 -20.11
CA THR A 2 -38.76 -5.26 -19.35
C THR A 2 -38.40 -6.08 -18.11
N LEU A 3 -37.33 -6.88 -18.17
CA LEU A 3 -36.89 -7.76 -17.08
C LEU A 3 -36.36 -7.00 -15.85
N THR A 4 -35.68 -5.88 -16.05
CA THR A 4 -35.11 -5.06 -14.96
C THR A 4 -36.05 -3.94 -14.51
N ALA A 5 -37.23 -3.81 -15.11
CA ALA A 5 -38.22 -2.78 -14.76
C ALA A 5 -38.69 -2.85 -13.29
N PRO A 6 -38.90 -4.04 -12.68
CA PRO A 6 -39.22 -4.12 -11.25
C PRO A 6 -38.10 -3.58 -10.36
N LEU A 7 -36.85 -3.95 -10.64
CA LEU A 7 -35.68 -3.47 -9.90
C LEU A 7 -35.49 -1.95 -10.05
N ARG A 8 -35.71 -1.42 -11.26
CA ARG A 8 -35.64 0.03 -11.51
C ARG A 8 -36.72 0.80 -10.74
N ARG A 9 -37.89 0.22 -10.49
CA ARG A 9 -38.94 0.85 -9.68
C ARG A 9 -38.61 0.88 -8.19
N TRP A 10 -37.79 -0.06 -7.73
CA TRP A 10 -37.40 -0.19 -6.32
C TRP A 10 -36.06 0.46 -6.02
N ALA A 11 -35.31 0.87 -7.05
CA ALA A 11 -34.05 1.56 -6.88
C ALA A 11 -34.30 2.95 -6.27
N ASP A 12 -33.66 3.22 -5.14
CA ASP A 12 -33.62 4.54 -4.54
C ASP A 12 -32.97 5.58 -5.47
N MET A 13 -32.13 5.11 -6.41
CA MET A 13 -31.41 5.95 -7.35
C MET A 13 -31.22 5.26 -8.72
N VAL A 14 -31.41 6.05 -9.79
CA VAL A 14 -31.08 5.66 -11.16
C VAL A 14 -30.13 6.69 -11.74
N ILE A 15 -28.94 6.25 -12.16
CA ILE A 15 -27.95 7.11 -12.83
C ILE A 15 -28.02 6.82 -14.34
N ASP A 16 -28.39 7.84 -15.11
CA ASP A 16 -28.25 7.78 -16.58
C ASP A 16 -26.78 7.96 -16.95
N THR A 17 -26.18 6.89 -17.47
CA THR A 17 -24.78 6.86 -17.90
C THR A 17 -24.60 7.30 -19.35
N THR A 18 -25.68 7.65 -20.06
CA THR A 18 -25.62 8.06 -21.47
C THR A 18 -24.76 9.31 -21.61
N GLY A 19 -23.68 9.20 -22.38
CA GLY A 19 -22.75 10.31 -22.63
C GLY A 19 -21.80 10.64 -21.48
N LEU A 20 -21.73 9.82 -20.43
CA LEU A 20 -20.75 10.01 -19.36
C LEU A 20 -19.43 9.32 -19.68
N SER A 21 -18.33 10.04 -19.44
CA SER A 21 -17.02 9.43 -19.30
C SER A 21 -16.96 8.60 -18.02
N VAL A 22 -15.96 7.70 -17.92
CA VAL A 22 -15.73 6.91 -16.71
C VAL A 22 -15.48 7.83 -15.49
N THR A 23 -14.78 8.93 -15.69
CA THR A 23 -14.51 9.95 -14.66
C THR A 23 -15.79 10.65 -14.22
N ASP A 24 -16.65 11.06 -15.17
CA ASP A 24 -17.92 11.73 -14.86
C ASP A 24 -18.89 10.83 -14.09
N LEU A 25 -18.93 9.55 -14.45
CA LEU A 25 -19.75 8.57 -13.75
C LEU A 25 -19.25 8.37 -12.31
N ARG A 26 -17.92 8.24 -12.10
CA ARG A 26 -17.32 8.12 -10.76
C ARG A 26 -17.61 9.34 -9.90
N ARG A 27 -17.44 10.55 -10.45
CA ARG A 27 -17.77 11.80 -9.77
C ARG A 27 -19.25 11.86 -9.37
N ARG A 28 -20.17 11.54 -10.29
CA ARG A 28 -21.62 11.54 -10.02
C ARG A 28 -22.04 10.54 -8.94
N ILE A 29 -21.36 9.39 -8.85
CA ILE A 29 -21.57 8.41 -7.78
C ILE A 29 -21.04 8.96 -6.45
N GLY A 30 -19.83 9.52 -6.43
CA GLY A 30 -19.21 10.09 -5.22
C GLY A 30 -20.00 11.25 -4.62
N GLU A 31 -20.46 12.20 -5.44
CA GLU A 31 -21.26 13.36 -5.02
C GLU A 31 -22.58 12.96 -4.36
N ARG A 32 -23.21 11.89 -4.86
CA ARG A 32 -24.54 11.45 -4.39
C ARG A 32 -24.49 10.54 -3.17
N LEU A 33 -23.37 9.88 -2.92
CA LEU A 33 -23.17 9.03 -1.74
C LEU A 33 -22.59 9.79 -0.54
N GLY A 34 -22.53 11.13 -0.59
CA GLY A 34 -22.11 11.95 0.54
C GLY A 34 -20.63 11.81 0.91
N ARG A 35 -19.77 11.38 -0.03
CA ARG A 35 -18.32 11.40 0.18
C ARG A 35 -17.85 12.85 0.04
N SER A 36 -17.81 13.57 1.16
CA SER A 36 -17.36 14.96 1.27
C SER A 36 -15.96 15.16 0.68
N SER A 37 -15.83 16.28 -0.05
CA SER A 37 -14.70 17.02 -0.70
C SER A 37 -13.24 16.53 -0.72
N GLU A 38 -12.85 15.40 -0.10
CA GLU A 38 -11.59 14.68 -0.34
C GLU A 38 -11.83 13.41 -1.18
N GLY A 39 -12.72 13.52 -2.16
CA GLY A 39 -12.54 12.94 -3.49
C GLY A 39 -12.13 11.46 -3.59
N GLY A 40 -12.78 10.55 -2.87
CA GLY A 40 -12.87 9.13 -3.26
C GLY A 40 -11.58 8.30 -3.33
N LEU A 41 -10.40 8.88 -3.11
CA LEU A 41 -9.12 8.20 -3.19
C LEU A 41 -8.86 7.40 -1.91
N THR A 42 -8.91 6.08 -2.03
CA THR A 42 -8.50 5.16 -0.97
C THR A 42 -7.01 4.87 -1.14
N VAL A 43 -6.19 5.27 -0.17
CA VAL A 43 -4.74 5.05 -0.19
C VAL A 43 -4.43 3.80 0.61
N THR A 44 -3.60 2.92 0.07
CA THR A 44 -3.04 1.75 0.76
C THR A 44 -1.52 1.86 0.75
N ILE A 45 -0.90 1.65 1.90
CA ILE A 45 0.54 1.45 2.04
C ILE A 45 0.76 -0.03 2.31
N GLU A 46 1.48 -0.69 1.42
CA GLU A 46 1.73 -2.12 1.49
C GLU A 46 3.23 -2.39 1.63
N SER A 47 3.66 -3.15 2.64
CA SER A 47 5.03 -3.65 2.68
C SER A 47 5.13 -5.03 2.02
N PHE A 48 6.18 -5.25 1.26
CA PHE A 48 6.41 -6.52 0.57
C PHE A 48 7.91 -6.88 0.45
N GLY A 49 8.17 -8.10 0.01
CA GLY A 49 9.45 -8.69 -0.30
C GLY A 49 9.63 -8.94 -1.80
N PHE A 50 10.68 -8.40 -2.40
CA PHE A 50 11.04 -8.63 -3.81
C PHE A 50 11.24 -10.13 -4.12
N ALA A 51 11.63 -10.90 -3.12
CA ALA A 51 11.64 -12.35 -3.12
C ALA A 51 10.35 -12.98 -3.69
N GLY A 52 9.20 -12.49 -3.24
CA GLY A 52 7.88 -12.94 -3.67
C GLY A 52 7.34 -12.19 -4.90
N GLY A 53 8.15 -11.35 -5.54
CA GLY A 53 7.72 -10.48 -6.65
C GLY A 53 7.00 -9.20 -6.20
N LEU A 54 6.75 -8.32 -7.17
CA LEU A 54 6.01 -7.07 -6.96
C LEU A 54 4.51 -7.35 -6.70
N PRO A 55 3.83 -6.60 -5.82
CA PRO A 55 2.38 -6.63 -5.73
C PRO A 55 1.78 -6.24 -7.08
N ARG A 56 0.75 -6.96 -7.53
CA ARG A 56 0.17 -6.80 -8.87
C ARG A 56 -0.62 -5.50 -9.02
N ASP A 57 -1.10 -4.98 -7.91
CA ASP A 57 -1.91 -3.78 -7.76
C ASP A 57 -1.10 -2.55 -7.33
N ALA A 58 0.23 -2.65 -7.23
CA ALA A 58 1.09 -1.54 -6.87
C ALA A 58 1.08 -0.45 -7.95
N ASP A 59 0.78 0.79 -7.55
CA ASP A 59 0.86 1.97 -8.41
C ASP A 59 2.21 2.67 -8.27
N LEU A 60 2.72 2.74 -7.04
CA LEU A 60 4.04 3.29 -6.69
C LEU A 60 4.84 2.22 -5.96
N VAL A 61 6.12 2.08 -6.31
CA VAL A 61 7.02 1.10 -5.67
C VAL A 61 8.29 1.79 -5.21
N PHE A 62 8.63 1.63 -3.93
CA PHE A 62 9.86 2.17 -3.34
C PHE A 62 10.74 1.04 -2.79
N ASP A 63 11.99 0.98 -3.23
CA ASP A 63 12.95 -0.06 -2.85
C ASP A 63 13.80 0.36 -1.64
N MET A 64 13.63 -0.33 -0.51
CA MET A 64 14.31 -0.10 0.76
C MET A 64 15.47 -1.07 1.02
N ARG A 65 15.94 -1.82 -0.01
CA ARG A 65 17.05 -2.77 0.13
C ARG A 65 18.40 -2.12 0.45
N PHE A 66 18.53 -0.81 0.26
CA PHE A 66 19.75 -0.06 0.57
C PHE A 66 19.92 0.25 2.06
N LEU A 67 18.85 0.19 2.87
CA LEU A 67 18.90 0.44 4.31
C LEU A 67 19.58 -0.73 5.05
N ALA A 68 20.14 -0.42 6.22
CA ALA A 68 20.75 -1.34 7.16
C ALA A 68 19.89 -2.59 7.36
N ASN A 69 20.49 -3.76 7.14
CA ASN A 69 19.78 -5.03 7.10
C ASN A 69 19.76 -5.71 8.47
N PRO A 70 18.61 -5.78 9.18
CA PRO A 70 18.53 -6.36 10.52
C PRO A 70 18.75 -7.88 10.53
N HIS A 71 18.69 -8.53 9.36
CA HIS A 71 18.83 -9.99 9.23
C HIS A 71 20.16 -10.54 9.76
N TRP A 72 21.22 -9.72 9.77
CA TRP A 72 22.54 -10.13 10.27
C TRP A 72 22.67 -10.08 11.79
N ASP A 73 21.74 -9.40 12.47
CA ASP A 73 21.64 -9.43 13.91
C ASP A 73 20.76 -10.60 14.34
N VAL A 74 21.36 -11.56 15.05
CA VAL A 74 20.69 -12.80 15.49
C VAL A 74 19.49 -12.50 16.37
N ALA A 75 19.53 -11.43 17.17
CA ALA A 75 18.44 -11.03 18.05
C ALA A 75 17.28 -10.36 17.29
N LEU A 76 17.57 -9.67 16.18
CA LEU A 76 16.57 -8.98 15.37
C LEU A 76 15.97 -9.86 14.27
N ARG A 77 16.69 -10.89 13.81
CA ARG A 77 16.25 -11.81 12.77
C ARG A 77 14.84 -12.39 12.99
N PRO A 78 14.45 -12.89 14.19
CA PRO A 78 13.11 -13.43 14.41
C PRO A 78 12.01 -12.36 14.53
N LEU A 79 12.37 -11.09 14.68
CA LEU A 79 11.42 -9.99 14.82
C LEU A 79 10.88 -9.52 13.46
N THR A 80 9.94 -8.59 13.45
CA THR A 80 9.44 -7.91 12.25
C THR A 80 9.67 -6.40 12.36
N GLY A 81 9.47 -5.65 11.27
CA GLY A 81 9.52 -4.19 11.31
C GLY A 81 8.42 -3.54 12.15
N GLU A 82 7.48 -4.31 12.70
CA GLU A 82 6.53 -3.83 13.69
C GLU A 82 7.14 -3.74 15.09
N ASP A 83 8.15 -4.56 15.35
CA ASP A 83 8.85 -4.57 16.62
C ASP A 83 9.74 -3.34 16.76
N ARG A 84 9.63 -2.67 17.92
CA ARG A 84 10.38 -1.44 18.22
C ARG A 84 11.88 -1.61 18.05
N ALA A 85 12.44 -2.79 18.36
CA ALA A 85 13.87 -3.06 18.21
C ALA A 85 14.32 -3.03 16.75
N VAL A 86 13.53 -3.60 15.83
CA VAL A 86 13.82 -3.57 14.39
C VAL A 86 13.60 -2.17 13.82
N ALA A 87 12.50 -1.52 14.20
CA ALA A 87 12.21 -0.15 13.76
C ALA A 87 13.33 0.82 14.19
N ALA A 88 13.82 0.71 15.44
CA ALA A 88 14.93 1.52 15.93
C ALA A 88 16.25 1.21 15.21
N TYR A 89 16.53 -0.07 14.93
CA TYR A 89 17.73 -0.46 14.18
C TYR A 89 17.71 0.11 12.75
N VAL A 90 16.60 -0.06 12.02
CA VAL A 90 16.46 0.45 10.65
C VAL A 90 16.45 1.99 10.64
N GLY A 91 15.80 2.61 11.62
CA GLY A 91 15.71 4.06 11.78
C GLY A 91 17.03 4.74 12.16
N ALA A 92 17.99 4.00 12.71
CA ALA A 92 19.33 4.50 13.02
C ALA A 92 20.25 4.57 11.79
N ASP A 93 19.85 4.02 10.65
CA ASP A 93 20.60 4.16 9.40
C ASP A 93 20.62 5.63 8.97
N PRO A 94 21.80 6.22 8.68
CA PRO A 94 21.90 7.62 8.24
C PRO A 94 21.09 7.97 6.99
N ALA A 95 20.82 6.99 6.13
CA ALA A 95 20.02 7.15 4.92
C ALA A 95 18.51 7.01 5.17
N PHE A 96 18.07 6.53 6.35
CA PHE A 96 16.66 6.32 6.67
C PHE A 96 15.85 7.63 6.61
N ALA A 97 16.15 8.57 7.51
CA ALA A 97 15.38 9.81 7.58
C ALA A 97 15.41 10.59 6.25
N PRO A 98 16.57 10.81 5.59
CA PRO A 98 16.59 11.54 4.32
C PRO A 98 15.80 10.86 3.19
N ALA A 99 15.68 9.54 3.19
CA ALA A 99 14.88 8.82 2.20
C ALA A 99 13.38 8.91 2.52
N VAL A 100 13.00 8.62 3.76
CA VAL A 100 11.59 8.64 4.19
C VAL A 100 11.01 10.05 4.10
N ASP A 101 11.77 11.08 4.45
CA ASP A 101 11.38 12.49 4.33
C ASP A 101 11.03 12.81 2.86
N ARG A 102 11.95 12.52 1.92
CA ARG A 102 11.73 12.79 0.50
C ARG A 102 10.57 11.99 -0.10
N ILE A 103 10.39 10.74 0.31
CA ILE A 103 9.24 9.93 -0.11
C ILE A 103 7.96 10.54 0.43
N THR A 104 7.95 10.98 1.69
CA THR A 104 6.79 11.65 2.29
C THR A 104 6.42 12.91 1.51
N ASP A 105 7.38 13.79 1.23
CA ASP A 105 7.16 15.03 0.48
C ASP A 105 6.64 14.76 -0.94
N LEU A 106 7.19 13.74 -1.60
CA LEU A 106 6.71 13.30 -2.91
C LEU A 106 5.25 12.83 -2.81
N LEU A 107 4.92 11.97 -1.84
CA LEU A 107 3.55 11.46 -1.68
C LEU A 107 2.56 12.59 -1.38
N LEU A 108 2.90 13.53 -0.51
CA LEU A 108 2.05 14.70 -0.21
C LEU A 108 1.84 15.58 -1.45
N THR A 109 2.82 15.61 -2.37
CA THR A 109 2.68 16.31 -3.66
C THR A 109 1.76 15.54 -4.62
N LEU A 110 1.86 14.21 -4.66
CA LEU A 110 1.14 13.37 -5.63
C LEU A 110 -0.32 13.11 -5.24
N LEU A 111 -0.61 12.94 -3.94
CA LEU A 111 -1.93 12.53 -3.46
C LEU A 111 -3.07 13.47 -3.91
N PRO A 112 -2.94 14.82 -3.81
CA PRO A 112 -3.96 15.73 -4.35
C PRO A 112 -4.14 15.59 -5.87
N GLY A 113 -3.05 15.35 -6.60
CA GLY A 113 -3.09 15.13 -8.05
C GLY A 113 -3.87 13.89 -8.43
N TYR A 114 -3.65 12.76 -7.74
CA TYR A 114 -4.42 11.54 -7.95
C TYR A 114 -5.90 11.70 -7.61
N GLY A 115 -6.21 12.43 -6.52
CA GLY A 115 -7.59 12.74 -6.15
C GLY A 115 -8.30 13.59 -7.20
N ALA A 116 -7.63 14.62 -7.73
CA ALA A 116 -8.17 15.51 -8.77
C ALA A 116 -8.43 14.77 -10.10
N GLU A 117 -7.57 13.83 -10.47
CA GLU A 117 -7.76 12.96 -11.65
C GLU A 117 -8.90 11.93 -11.46
N GLY A 118 -9.45 11.81 -10.25
CA GLY A 118 -10.55 10.90 -9.94
C GLY A 118 -10.12 9.43 -9.77
N LYS A 119 -8.84 9.20 -9.43
CA LYS A 119 -8.35 7.87 -9.06
C LYS A 119 -9.03 7.40 -7.78
N ALA A 120 -9.58 6.18 -7.79
CA ALA A 120 -10.35 5.65 -6.66
C ALA A 120 -9.49 4.90 -5.63
N TYR A 121 -8.40 4.26 -6.07
CA TYR A 121 -7.49 3.49 -5.23
C TYR A 121 -6.06 3.81 -5.62
N LEU A 122 -5.18 4.00 -4.64
CA LEU A 122 -3.74 4.15 -4.84
C LEU A 122 -3.00 3.20 -3.90
N THR A 123 -2.27 2.24 -4.45
CA THR A 123 -1.42 1.33 -3.65
C THR A 123 0.05 1.75 -3.74
N ILE A 124 0.62 2.10 -2.59
CA ILE A 124 2.01 2.48 -2.40
C ILE A 124 2.76 1.30 -1.79
N ALA A 125 3.54 0.62 -2.60
CA ALA A 125 4.26 -0.59 -2.21
C ALA A 125 5.70 -0.26 -1.76
N ILE A 126 6.06 -0.71 -0.56
CA ILE A 126 7.39 -0.54 0.04
C ILE A 126 8.08 -1.91 0.04
N GLY A 127 9.18 -2.04 -0.68
CA GLY A 127 9.85 -3.32 -0.91
C GLY A 127 11.16 -3.47 -0.14
N CYS A 128 11.40 -4.63 0.46
CA CYS A 128 12.75 -5.08 0.82
C CYS A 128 12.99 -6.49 0.27
N THR A 129 14.06 -7.20 0.64
CA THR A 129 14.29 -8.56 0.09
C THR A 129 13.19 -9.54 0.52
N GLY A 130 13.00 -9.76 1.82
CA GLY A 130 12.08 -10.77 2.35
C GLY A 130 10.71 -10.27 2.80
N GLY A 131 10.51 -8.94 2.87
CA GLY A 131 9.22 -8.34 3.21
C GLY A 131 8.88 -8.28 4.70
N ARG A 132 9.85 -8.56 5.60
CA ARG A 132 9.64 -8.71 7.04
C ARG A 132 10.13 -7.55 7.90
N HIS A 133 11.26 -6.92 7.55
CA HIS A 133 11.94 -5.94 8.41
C HIS A 133 11.89 -4.52 7.85
N ARG A 134 12.79 -4.20 6.90
CA ARG A 134 12.99 -2.84 6.39
C ARG A 134 11.74 -2.25 5.74
N SER A 135 11.08 -3.03 4.88
CA SER A 135 9.85 -2.55 4.23
C SER A 135 8.71 -2.31 5.20
N VAL A 136 8.55 -3.18 6.21
CA VAL A 136 7.52 -3.03 7.24
C VAL A 136 7.80 -1.79 8.09
N ALA A 137 9.04 -1.59 8.53
CA ALA A 137 9.43 -0.42 9.32
C ALA A 137 9.17 0.90 8.56
N VAL A 138 9.58 0.97 7.29
CA VAL A 138 9.35 2.16 6.44
C VAL A 138 7.87 2.35 6.13
N ALA A 139 7.11 1.30 5.85
CA ALA A 139 5.67 1.39 5.59
C ALA A 139 4.91 1.96 6.79
N ARG A 140 5.26 1.54 8.02
CA ARG A 140 4.68 2.07 9.26
C ARG A 140 5.01 3.54 9.47
N GLU A 141 6.25 3.93 9.20
CA GLU A 141 6.68 5.32 9.33
C GLU A 141 5.94 6.23 8.32
N LEU A 142 5.84 5.81 7.06
CA LEU A 142 5.08 6.55 6.04
C LEU A 142 3.58 6.62 6.38
N HIS A 143 3.00 5.54 6.89
CA HIS A 143 1.62 5.53 7.37
C HIS A 143 1.40 6.57 8.47
N ALA A 144 2.28 6.61 9.48
CA ALA A 144 2.20 7.58 10.57
C ALA A 144 2.30 9.03 10.07
N ARG A 145 3.24 9.31 9.15
CA ARG A 145 3.44 10.65 8.58
C ARG A 145 2.27 11.12 7.73
N LEU A 146 1.73 10.25 6.86
CA LEU A 146 0.56 10.59 6.07
C LEU A 146 -0.70 10.76 6.95
N THR A 147 -0.82 9.96 8.01
CA THR A 147 -1.89 10.14 9.00
C THR A 147 -1.78 11.50 9.70
N ALA A 148 -0.58 11.89 10.12
CA ALA A 148 -0.33 13.19 10.73
C ALA A 148 -0.59 14.36 9.76
N ALA A 149 -0.44 14.15 8.46
CA ALA A 149 -0.75 15.12 7.41
C ALA A 149 -2.25 15.18 7.04
N GLY A 150 -3.12 14.42 7.72
CA GLY A 150 -4.57 14.45 7.52
C GLY A 150 -5.12 13.39 6.56
N HIS A 151 -4.28 12.50 6.04
CA HIS A 151 -4.75 11.36 5.24
C HIS A 151 -5.14 10.17 6.13
N ALA A 152 -5.87 9.21 5.58
CA ALA A 152 -6.23 7.97 6.28
C ALA A 152 -5.85 6.73 5.45
N PRO A 153 -4.54 6.48 5.21
CA PRO A 153 -4.13 5.32 4.44
C PRO A 153 -4.40 4.01 5.19
N LEU A 154 -4.75 2.95 4.47
CA LEU A 154 -4.73 1.58 4.99
C LEU A 154 -3.29 1.08 5.05
N LEU A 155 -2.94 0.31 6.07
CA LEU A 155 -1.62 -0.33 6.19
C LEU A 155 -1.76 -1.84 6.04
N VAL A 156 -0.98 -2.42 5.13
CA VAL A 156 -0.98 -3.86 4.83
C VAL A 156 0.45 -4.41 4.83
N HIS A 157 0.66 -5.59 5.41
CA HIS A 157 1.95 -6.26 5.41
C HIS A 157 1.84 -7.63 4.73
N ARG A 158 2.20 -7.71 3.43
CA ARG A 158 1.98 -8.90 2.60
C ARG A 158 2.69 -10.15 3.10
N ASP A 159 3.96 -9.99 3.47
CA ASP A 159 4.86 -11.14 3.68
C ASP A 159 5.21 -11.37 5.17
N VAL A 160 4.68 -10.56 6.10
CA VAL A 160 4.98 -10.65 7.55
C VAL A 160 4.62 -12.00 8.15
N ALA A 161 3.54 -12.63 7.67
CA ALA A 161 3.09 -13.94 8.12
C ALA A 161 3.86 -15.11 7.45
N SER A 162 4.64 -14.85 6.39
CA SER A 162 5.32 -15.89 5.63
C SER A 162 6.67 -16.26 6.27
N THR A 163 6.70 -17.34 7.05
CA THR A 163 7.96 -17.84 7.63
C THR A 163 8.90 -18.46 6.57
N GLY A 164 8.37 -18.80 5.38
CA GLY A 164 9.10 -19.51 4.32
C GLY A 164 10.16 -18.70 3.57
N ASN A 165 10.05 -17.36 3.53
CA ASN A 165 10.98 -16.52 2.77
C ASN A 165 12.40 -16.50 3.37
N ASP A 166 12.53 -16.61 4.70
CA ASP A 166 13.83 -16.57 5.37
C ASP A 166 14.70 -17.78 4.97
N ALA A 167 14.11 -18.96 4.78
CA ALA A 167 14.83 -20.17 4.36
C ALA A 167 15.40 -20.04 2.94
N ALA A 168 14.63 -19.50 2.00
CA ALA A 168 15.06 -19.33 0.61
C ALA A 168 16.13 -18.24 0.46
N ILE A 169 16.07 -17.17 1.27
CA ILE A 169 17.09 -16.12 1.34
C ILE A 169 18.41 -16.68 1.89
N LEU A 170 18.37 -17.59 2.87
CA LEU A 170 19.57 -18.21 3.46
C LEU A 170 20.27 -19.21 2.53
N THR A 171 19.52 -19.87 1.64
CA THR A 171 20.07 -20.91 0.75
C THR A 171 20.37 -20.43 -0.67
N GLY A 172 19.99 -19.19 -1.02
CA GLY A 172 20.06 -18.70 -2.40
C GLY A 172 19.18 -19.47 -3.38
N ALA A 173 18.21 -20.24 -2.86
CA ALA A 173 17.33 -21.07 -3.67
C ALA A 173 16.18 -20.22 -4.25
N PRO A 174 15.69 -20.56 -5.47
CA PRO A 174 14.52 -19.89 -6.04
C PRO A 174 13.31 -20.06 -5.12
N ILE A 175 12.61 -18.96 -4.91
CA ILE A 175 11.53 -18.84 -3.94
C ILE A 175 10.26 -19.30 -4.64
N THR A 176 9.88 -20.55 -4.43
CA THR A 176 8.70 -21.14 -5.05
C THR A 176 7.46 -20.66 -4.30
N GLY A 177 6.72 -19.73 -4.89
CA GLY A 177 5.44 -19.26 -4.38
C GLY A 177 4.45 -20.42 -4.31
N GLN A 178 4.10 -20.86 -3.11
CA GLN A 178 2.94 -21.72 -2.91
C GLN A 178 1.70 -20.83 -2.95
N GLY A 179 1.03 -20.80 -4.10
CA GLY A 179 -0.34 -20.35 -4.19
C GLY A 179 -1.24 -21.30 -3.41
N SER A 180 -1.81 -20.82 -2.31
CA SER A 180 -2.94 -21.49 -1.66
C SER A 180 -4.20 -21.17 -2.45
N GLY A 181 -4.56 -22.08 -3.36
CA GLY A 181 -5.93 -22.22 -3.81
C GLY A 181 -6.71 -23.03 -2.77
N ALA A 182 -7.76 -22.43 -2.22
CA ALA A 182 -9.00 -23.07 -1.76
C ALA A 182 -10.03 -21.97 -1.53
#